data_AF-A0A293LKB2-F1
#
_entry.id   AF-A0A293LKB2-F1
#
_cell.length_a   1.000
_cell.length_b   1.000
_cell.length_c   1.000
_cell.angle_alpha   90.00
_cell.angle_beta   90.00
_cell.angle_gamma   90.00
#
_symmetry.space_group_name_H-M   'P 1'
#
loop_
_entity.id
_entity.type
_entity.pdbx_description
1 polymer ?
#
loop_
_entity_poly.entity_id
_entity_poly.type
_entity_poly.pdbx_seq_one_letter_code
_entity_poly.pdbx_strand_id
1 'polypeptide(L)'
;MNTGSRNAQSIGFDISFLPKLSGTKSHDQKTTLLHFLAETVEHKFPDMLGFTDELSYVERAARVSPEQVEKNLNQMKKHLSQLGTDLKTFKPQGPNDWKKHLSQLGTDLKTFKPQGPNVRFSVVLASFYEQAKQEHELLSGMFAKMKKLYDELAEYFVFDAKKYTLDEFFGDLKTFKEQFVAAHGENVRARELEEKRQRDKERLAKKKQLVDISSAQDQEGGMDSLLEALKTGSAFSHKQRRRPQRTAGAAKAQLARTRSRGPGTMFTGDMNHVDRRPIAQMS
;
A
#
# COMPACT_ATOMS: atom_id res chain seq x y z
N MET A 1 15.64 10.49 28.04
CA MET A 1 14.22 10.19 28.31
C MET A 1 14.04 9.28 29.52
N ASN A 2 14.86 8.23 29.71
CA ASN A 2 14.71 7.28 30.84
C ASN A 2 15.67 7.52 32.03
N THR A 3 16.38 8.65 32.07
CA THR A 3 17.36 8.96 33.13
C THR A 3 16.72 8.91 34.51
N GLY A 4 17.35 8.20 35.46
CA GLY A 4 16.85 8.05 36.83
C GLY A 4 15.77 6.98 37.02
N SER A 5 15.34 6.30 35.95
CA SER A 5 14.44 5.13 36.05
C SER A 5 15.22 3.81 36.06
N ARG A 6 14.53 2.72 36.39
CA ARG A 6 15.06 1.34 36.26
C ARG A 6 15.57 1.01 34.85
N ASN A 7 15.09 1.73 33.83
CA ASN A 7 15.42 1.51 32.41
C ASN A 7 16.48 2.50 31.89
N ALA A 8 17.18 3.23 32.76
CA ALA A 8 18.14 4.26 32.37
C ALA A 8 19.36 3.72 31.62
N GLN A 9 19.77 2.48 31.89
CA GLN A 9 20.95 1.82 31.32
C GLN A 9 20.59 0.64 30.40
N SER A 10 19.37 0.63 29.85
CA SER A 10 18.93 -0.42 28.93
C SER A 10 19.76 -0.39 27.63
N ILE A 11 20.32 -1.54 27.27
CA ILE A 11 21.10 -1.73 26.02
C ILE A 11 20.18 -2.00 24.82
N GLY A 12 18.99 -2.55 25.08
CA GLY A 12 17.96 -2.83 24.08
C GLY A 12 16.57 -2.81 24.69
N PHE A 13 15.56 -3.04 23.86
CA PHE A 13 14.16 -3.16 24.26
C PHE A 13 13.50 -4.27 23.43
N ASP A 14 12.42 -4.81 23.98
CA ASP A 14 11.64 -5.86 23.32
C ASP A 14 10.97 -5.32 22.05
N ILE A 15 11.09 -6.04 20.93
CA ILE A 15 10.54 -5.62 19.63
C ILE A 15 9.02 -5.38 19.67
N SER A 16 8.29 -6.06 20.57
CA SER A 16 6.86 -5.83 20.84
C SER A 16 6.54 -4.42 21.37
N PHE A 17 7.57 -3.63 21.70
CA PHE A 17 7.41 -2.23 22.10
C PHE A 17 7.26 -1.28 20.92
N LEU A 18 7.64 -1.67 19.70
CA LEU A 18 7.59 -0.78 18.53
C LEU A 18 6.21 -0.14 18.29
N PRO A 19 5.08 -0.87 18.36
CA PRO A 19 3.75 -0.27 18.21
C PRO A 19 3.39 0.74 19.31
N LYS A 20 4.08 0.70 20.45
CA LYS A 20 3.80 1.55 21.62
C LYS A 20 4.46 2.92 21.52
N LEU A 21 5.39 3.11 20.57
CA LEU A 21 6.05 4.40 20.32
C LEU A 21 5.06 5.49 19.90
N SER A 22 3.97 5.11 19.23
CA SER A 22 2.87 6.01 18.88
C SER A 22 2.10 6.53 20.11
N GLY A 23 2.12 5.82 21.24
CA GLY A 23 1.44 6.21 22.48
C GLY A 23 2.21 7.22 23.34
N THR A 24 3.51 7.38 23.12
CA THR A 24 4.35 8.30 23.92
C THR A 24 4.28 9.70 23.34
N LYS A 25 3.51 10.59 23.95
CA LYS A 25 3.26 11.97 23.46
C LYS A 25 4.29 12.98 23.98
N SER A 26 4.49 14.06 23.22
CA SER A 26 5.18 15.27 23.66
C SER A 26 4.41 15.98 24.79
N HIS A 27 5.07 16.89 25.50
CA HIS A 27 4.44 17.68 26.58
C HIS A 27 3.22 18.47 26.09
N ASP A 28 3.27 18.99 24.86
CA ASP A 28 2.15 19.73 24.25
C ASP A 28 1.10 18.81 23.60
N GLN A 29 1.26 17.49 23.70
CA GLN A 29 0.38 16.45 23.16
C GLN A 29 0.15 16.49 21.65
N LYS A 30 0.94 17.29 20.91
CA LYS A 30 0.78 17.48 19.45
C LYS A 30 1.49 16.41 18.63
N THR A 31 2.62 15.91 19.11
CA THR A 31 3.43 14.90 18.42
C THR A 31 3.72 13.73 19.35
N THR A 32 4.23 12.65 18.77
CA THR A 32 4.59 11.44 19.51
C THR A 32 6.06 11.12 19.30
N LEU A 33 6.59 10.20 20.10
CA LEU A 33 7.94 9.68 19.93
C LEU A 33 8.11 9.07 18.53
N LEU A 34 7.07 8.46 17.96
CA LEU A 34 7.09 7.94 16.60
C LEU A 34 7.20 9.04 15.54
N HIS A 35 6.52 10.19 15.73
CA HIS A 35 6.68 11.34 14.83
C HIS A 35 8.11 11.87 14.86
N PHE A 36 8.68 12.01 16.06
CA PHE A 36 10.06 12.43 16.23
C PHE A 36 11.05 11.44 15.60
N LEU A 37 10.80 10.13 15.74
CA LEU A 37 11.60 9.09 15.13
C LEU A 37 11.52 9.15 13.59
N ALA A 38 10.32 9.26 13.02
CA ALA A 38 10.12 9.36 11.58
C ALA A 38 10.82 10.60 11.00
N GLU A 39 10.72 11.75 11.67
CA GLU A 39 11.44 12.96 11.29
C GLU A 39 12.96 12.78 11.39
N THR A 40 13.44 12.14 12.46
CA THR A 40 14.88 11.87 12.63
C THR A 40 15.41 10.95 11.53
N VAL A 41 14.66 9.91 11.16
CA VAL A 41 15.00 9.02 10.04
C VAL A 41 15.04 9.80 8.73
N GLU A 42 14.03 10.62 8.45
CA GLU A 42 13.99 11.44 7.23
C GLU A 42 15.21 12.37 7.09
N HIS A 43 15.60 13.06 8.16
CA HIS A 43 16.68 14.06 8.10
C HIS A 43 18.09 13.48 8.25
N LYS A 44 18.27 12.45 9.09
CA LYS A 44 19.59 11.92 9.43
C LYS A 44 19.93 10.61 8.73
N PHE A 45 18.91 9.85 8.32
CA PHE A 45 19.06 8.52 7.75
C PHE A 45 18.09 8.28 6.59
N PRO A 46 18.14 9.11 5.53
CA PRO A 46 17.18 9.07 4.44
C PRO A 46 17.15 7.70 3.72
N ASP A 47 18.29 7.01 3.66
CA ASP A 47 18.41 5.68 3.06
C ASP A 47 17.54 4.63 3.79
N MET A 48 17.23 4.85 5.07
CA MET A 48 16.39 3.95 5.85
C MET A 48 14.90 4.18 5.63
N LEU A 49 14.45 5.26 4.98
CA LEU A 49 13.01 5.51 4.75
C LEU A 49 12.35 4.40 3.92
N GLY A 50 13.11 3.72 3.05
CA GLY A 50 12.63 2.64 2.18
C GLY A 50 12.36 1.30 2.89
N PHE A 51 12.66 1.16 4.18
CA PHE A 51 12.50 -0.11 4.90
C PHE A 51 11.06 -0.66 4.85
N THR A 52 10.07 0.22 4.68
CA THR A 52 8.67 -0.18 4.57
C THR A 52 8.40 -1.03 3.33
N ASP A 53 9.19 -0.87 2.27
CA ASP A 53 9.07 -1.64 1.03
C ASP A 53 9.76 -3.00 1.15
N GLU A 54 10.88 -3.06 1.90
CA GLU A 54 11.58 -4.30 2.25
C GLU A 54 10.67 -5.23 3.09
N LEU A 55 9.77 -4.66 3.88
CA LEU A 55 8.77 -5.35 4.69
C LEU A 55 7.43 -5.60 3.95
N SER A 56 7.48 -5.89 2.65
CA SER A 56 6.27 -6.06 1.80
C SER A 56 5.41 -7.28 2.17
N TYR A 57 6.00 -8.38 2.65
CA TYR A 57 5.27 -9.59 3.01
C TYR A 57 4.68 -9.59 4.43
N VAL A 58 5.06 -8.63 5.28
CA VAL A 58 4.64 -8.57 6.69
C VAL A 58 3.11 -8.56 6.82
N GLU A 59 2.41 -7.81 5.97
CA GLU A 59 0.95 -7.73 6.04
C GLU A 59 0.26 -9.07 5.75
N ARG A 60 0.86 -9.89 4.86
CA ARG A 60 0.35 -11.23 4.56
C ARG A 60 0.72 -12.20 5.67
N ALA A 61 1.94 -12.13 6.18
CA ALA A 61 2.44 -12.98 7.27
C ALA A 61 1.61 -12.81 8.55
N ALA A 62 1.21 -11.59 8.89
CA ALA A 62 0.36 -11.28 10.04
C ALA A 62 -1.03 -11.93 10.00
N ARG A 63 -1.48 -12.45 8.84
CA ARG A 63 -2.78 -13.10 8.67
C ARG A 63 -2.68 -14.63 8.65
N VAL A 64 -1.47 -15.18 8.70
CA VAL A 64 -1.24 -16.63 8.65
C VAL A 64 -1.32 -17.20 10.07
N SER A 65 -2.11 -18.26 10.25
CA SER A 65 -2.12 -19.05 11.48
C SER A 65 -1.22 -20.28 11.29
N PRO A 66 -0.07 -20.38 11.99
CA PRO A 66 0.81 -21.55 11.91
C PRO A 66 0.10 -22.84 12.35
N GLU A 67 -0.77 -22.74 13.35
CA GLU A 67 -1.56 -23.88 13.86
C GLU A 67 -2.50 -24.43 12.79
N GLN A 68 -3.18 -23.56 12.04
CA GLN A 68 -4.07 -23.99 10.97
C GLN A 68 -3.28 -24.63 9.81
N VAL A 69 -2.10 -24.11 9.48
CA VAL A 69 -1.21 -24.70 8.47
C VAL A 69 -0.78 -26.10 8.91
N GLU A 70 -0.34 -26.26 10.15
CA GLU A 70 0.06 -27.56 10.72
C GLU A 70 -1.09 -28.57 10.71
N LYS A 71 -2.30 -28.14 11.11
CA LYS A 71 -3.51 -28.97 11.06
C LYS A 71 -3.81 -29.43 9.63
N ASN A 72 -3.74 -28.53 8.65
CA ASN A 72 -3.98 -28.85 7.25
C ASN A 72 -2.94 -29.83 6.70
N LEU A 73 -1.65 -29.63 7.00
CA LEU A 73 -0.57 -30.54 6.62
C LEU A 73 -0.78 -31.94 7.22
N ASN A 74 -1.17 -32.03 8.48
CA ASN A 74 -1.45 -33.30 9.14
C ASN A 74 -2.66 -34.01 8.55
N GLN A 75 -3.71 -33.25 8.19
CA GLN A 75 -4.89 -33.82 7.53
C GLN A 75 -4.55 -34.36 6.13
N MET A 76 -3.78 -33.61 5.33
CA MET A 76 -3.32 -34.07 4.02
C MET A 76 -2.48 -35.35 4.15
N LYS A 77 -1.56 -35.40 5.12
CA LYS A 77 -0.76 -36.60 5.42
C LYS A 77 -1.65 -37.81 5.73
N LYS A 78 -2.70 -37.62 6.52
CA LYS A 78 -3.66 -38.69 6.86
C LYS A 78 -4.41 -39.19 5.62
N HIS A 79 -4.92 -38.28 4.79
CA HIS A 79 -5.63 -38.63 3.56
C HIS A 79 -4.71 -39.38 2.57
N LEU A 80 -3.45 -38.94 2.43
CA LEU A 80 -2.46 -39.64 1.61
C LEU A 80 -2.16 -41.04 2.16
N SER A 81 -1.99 -41.18 3.48
CA SER A 81 -1.76 -42.50 4.09
C SER A 81 -2.94 -43.46 3.85
N GLN A 82 -4.18 -42.95 3.91
CA GLN A 82 -5.37 -43.74 3.60
C GLN A 82 -5.37 -44.16 2.13
N LEU A 83 -5.18 -43.22 1.20
CA LEU A 83 -5.13 -43.50 -0.24
C LEU A 83 -4.02 -44.51 -0.59
N GLY A 84 -2.85 -44.39 0.03
CA GLY A 84 -1.75 -45.35 -0.14
C GLY A 84 -2.09 -46.75 0.37
N THR A 85 -2.89 -46.86 1.43
CA THR A 85 -3.39 -48.14 1.96
C THR A 85 -4.45 -48.74 1.02
N ASP A 86 -5.37 -47.92 0.53
CA ASP A 86 -6.42 -48.32 -0.40
C ASP A 86 -5.80 -48.83 -1.71
N LEU A 87 -4.77 -48.16 -2.23
CA LEU A 87 -4.01 -48.58 -3.41
C LEU A 87 -3.30 -49.93 -3.20
N LYS A 88 -2.73 -50.19 -2.02
CA LYS A 88 -2.04 -51.45 -1.70
C LYS A 88 -3.01 -52.62 -1.46
N THR A 89 -4.17 -52.33 -0.89
CA THR A 89 -5.19 -53.33 -0.54
C THR A 89 -6.11 -53.64 -1.72
N PHE A 90 -6.04 -52.84 -2.78
CA PHE A 90 -6.83 -53.01 -3.99
C PHE A 90 -6.56 -54.38 -4.65
N LYS A 91 -7.52 -55.30 -4.49
CA LYS A 91 -7.62 -56.54 -5.25
C LYS A 91 -8.92 -56.47 -6.06
N PRO A 92 -8.86 -56.45 -7.41
CA PRO A 92 -10.09 -56.41 -8.20
C PRO A 92 -10.84 -57.75 -8.04
N GLN A 93 -11.95 -57.76 -7.29
CA GLN A 93 -12.76 -58.97 -7.08
C GLN A 93 -13.80 -59.21 -8.19
N GLY A 94 -13.87 -58.34 -9.21
CA GLY A 94 -14.71 -58.57 -10.38
C GLY A 94 -14.80 -57.39 -11.34
N PRO A 95 -15.49 -57.54 -12.48
CA PRO A 95 -15.54 -56.53 -13.55
C PRO A 95 -16.17 -55.18 -13.16
N ASN A 96 -16.97 -55.11 -12.09
CA ASN A 96 -17.76 -53.91 -11.71
C ASN A 96 -17.47 -53.38 -10.29
N ASP A 97 -16.46 -53.90 -9.60
CA ASP A 97 -16.20 -53.62 -8.17
C ASP A 97 -15.71 -52.18 -7.89
N TRP A 98 -15.20 -51.50 -8.93
CA TRP A 98 -14.76 -50.10 -8.88
C TRP A 98 -15.88 -49.11 -8.51
N LYS A 99 -17.15 -49.40 -8.82
CA LYS A 99 -18.30 -48.52 -8.51
C LYS A 99 -18.56 -48.40 -7.00
N LYS A 100 -18.37 -49.50 -6.26
CA LYS A 100 -18.63 -49.55 -4.82
C LYS A 100 -17.58 -48.74 -4.05
N HIS A 101 -16.30 -48.84 -4.45
CA HIS A 101 -15.22 -48.06 -3.86
C HIS A 101 -15.28 -46.57 -4.22
N LEU A 102 -15.78 -46.22 -5.41
CA LEU A 102 -16.03 -44.81 -5.77
C LEU A 102 -16.96 -44.10 -4.79
N SER A 103 -17.97 -44.81 -4.25
CA SER A 103 -18.89 -44.24 -3.25
C SER A 103 -18.24 -44.03 -1.87
N GLN A 104 -17.13 -44.71 -1.57
CA GLN A 104 -16.39 -44.58 -0.31
C GLN A 104 -15.30 -43.50 -0.34
N LEU A 105 -14.81 -43.12 -1.52
CA LEU A 105 -13.79 -42.08 -1.71
C LEU A 105 -14.31 -40.62 -1.66
N GLY A 106 -15.62 -40.41 -1.49
CA GLY A 106 -16.21 -39.08 -1.29
C GLY A 106 -16.94 -38.50 -2.51
N THR A 107 -17.70 -37.44 -2.27
CA THR A 107 -18.74 -36.87 -3.16
C THR A 107 -18.25 -36.28 -4.48
N ASP A 108 -16.95 -36.04 -4.64
CA ASP A 108 -16.41 -35.28 -5.79
C ASP A 108 -16.10 -36.15 -7.02
N LEU A 109 -16.15 -37.48 -6.88
CA LEU A 109 -16.01 -38.42 -7.99
C LEU A 109 -17.37 -38.88 -8.56
N LYS A 110 -18.47 -38.20 -8.24
CA LYS A 110 -19.82 -38.52 -8.74
C LYS A 110 -20.02 -38.25 -10.24
N THR A 111 -19.16 -37.44 -10.85
CA THR A 111 -19.21 -37.12 -12.29
C THR A 111 -18.28 -37.98 -13.15
N PHE A 112 -17.47 -38.85 -12.53
CA PHE A 112 -16.53 -39.70 -13.27
C PHE A 112 -17.26 -40.89 -13.92
N LYS A 113 -17.50 -40.80 -15.23
CA LYS A 113 -17.96 -41.92 -16.06
C LYS A 113 -16.73 -42.59 -16.68
N PRO A 114 -16.29 -43.78 -16.23
CA PRO A 114 -15.17 -44.45 -16.87
C PRO A 114 -15.56 -44.93 -18.27
N GLN A 115 -14.72 -44.57 -19.24
CA GLN A 115 -14.80 -45.02 -20.62
C GLN A 115 -13.85 -46.21 -20.88
N GLY A 116 -13.92 -47.26 -20.06
CA GLY A 116 -13.12 -48.48 -20.27
C GLY A 116 -12.76 -49.26 -19.00
N PRO A 117 -12.12 -50.44 -19.14
CA PRO A 117 -11.96 -51.43 -18.08
C PRO A 117 -11.10 -50.93 -16.90
N ASN A 118 -11.36 -51.52 -15.73
CA ASN A 118 -10.89 -51.24 -14.35
C ASN A 118 -9.43 -50.82 -14.12
N VAL A 119 -8.56 -50.93 -15.12
CA VAL A 119 -7.14 -50.56 -15.11
C VAL A 119 -6.94 -49.05 -15.00
N ARG A 120 -7.89 -48.23 -15.47
CA ARG A 120 -7.72 -46.77 -15.43
C ARG A 120 -7.70 -46.19 -14.02
N PHE A 121 -8.40 -46.81 -13.07
CA PHE A 121 -8.49 -46.30 -11.70
C PHE A 121 -7.18 -46.46 -10.93
N SER A 122 -6.58 -47.66 -10.96
CA SER A 122 -5.31 -47.93 -10.28
C SER A 122 -4.15 -47.13 -10.87
N VAL A 123 -4.08 -47.01 -12.20
CA VAL A 123 -3.02 -46.25 -12.88
C VAL A 123 -3.12 -44.76 -12.60
N VAL A 124 -4.33 -44.18 -12.71
CA VAL A 124 -4.53 -42.74 -12.48
C VAL A 124 -4.31 -42.40 -11.00
N LEU A 125 -4.90 -43.15 -10.06
CA LEU A 125 -4.72 -42.86 -8.64
C LEU A 125 -3.31 -43.12 -8.13
N ALA A 126 -2.57 -44.08 -8.69
CA ALA A 126 -1.15 -44.26 -8.35
C ALA A 126 -0.32 -43.04 -8.78
N SER A 127 -0.52 -42.54 -10.00
CA SER A 127 0.19 -41.33 -10.48
C SER A 127 -0.17 -40.09 -9.65
N PHE A 128 -1.45 -39.92 -9.29
CA PHE A 128 -1.89 -38.84 -8.41
C PHE A 128 -1.29 -38.98 -7.01
N TYR A 129 -1.29 -40.18 -6.44
CA TYR A 129 -0.75 -40.44 -5.11
C TYR A 129 0.73 -40.06 -5.04
N GLU A 130 1.54 -40.45 -6.02
CA GLU A 130 2.96 -40.09 -6.05
C GLU A 130 3.17 -38.57 -6.18
N GLN A 131 2.40 -37.89 -7.05
CA GLN A 131 2.47 -36.43 -7.17
C GLN A 131 2.05 -35.73 -5.87
N ALA A 132 0.90 -36.10 -5.31
CA ALA A 132 0.37 -35.48 -4.10
C ALA A 132 1.26 -35.73 -2.88
N LYS A 133 1.95 -36.88 -2.83
CA LYS A 133 2.96 -37.18 -1.82
C LYS A 133 4.19 -36.27 -1.95
N GLN A 134 4.71 -36.05 -3.16
CA GLN A 134 5.83 -35.14 -3.40
C GLN A 134 5.49 -33.69 -3.00
N GLU A 135 4.31 -33.21 -3.40
CA GLU A 135 3.82 -31.87 -3.02
C GLU A 135 3.65 -31.74 -1.50
N HIS A 136 3.11 -32.78 -0.84
CA HIS A 136 2.98 -32.78 0.63
C HIS A 136 4.33 -32.71 1.34
N GLU A 137 5.33 -33.45 0.84
CA GLU A 137 6.69 -33.43 1.37
C GLU A 137 7.35 -32.07 1.20
N LEU A 138 7.20 -31.45 0.03
CA LEU A 138 7.66 -30.08 -0.24
C LEU A 138 7.03 -29.06 0.73
N LEU A 139 5.69 -29.07 0.86
CA LEU A 139 4.99 -28.16 1.76
C LEU A 139 5.38 -28.37 3.22
N SER A 140 5.54 -29.63 3.65
CA SER A 140 5.99 -29.96 4.99
C SER A 140 7.41 -29.44 5.26
N GLY A 141 8.32 -29.58 4.28
CA GLY A 141 9.67 -29.04 4.34
C GLY A 141 9.70 -27.51 4.41
N MET A 142 8.88 -26.83 3.60
CA MET A 142 8.74 -25.36 3.64
C MET A 142 8.21 -24.89 4.99
N PHE A 143 7.22 -25.57 5.57
CA PHE A 143 6.67 -25.24 6.87
C PHE A 143 7.69 -25.44 8.01
N ALA A 144 8.47 -26.52 7.97
CA ALA A 144 9.56 -26.74 8.91
C ALA A 144 10.64 -25.64 8.81
N LYS A 145 11.01 -25.24 7.59
CA LYS A 145 11.94 -24.12 7.36
C LYS A 145 11.38 -22.80 7.90
N MET A 146 10.09 -22.53 7.70
CA MET A 146 9.42 -21.35 8.25
C MET A 146 9.51 -21.30 9.77
N LYS A 147 9.21 -22.42 10.47
CA LYS A 147 9.35 -22.51 11.93
C LYS A 147 10.80 -22.22 12.37
N LYS A 148 11.78 -22.81 11.70
CA LYS A 148 13.20 -22.57 12.00
C LYS A 148 13.60 -21.10 11.84
N LEU A 149 13.21 -20.45 10.75
CA LEU A 149 13.49 -19.02 10.54
C LEU A 149 12.83 -18.15 11.62
N TYR A 150 11.68 -18.55 12.14
CA TYR A 150 11.04 -17.87 13.26
C TYR A 150 11.83 -18.03 14.57
N ASP A 151 12.35 -19.21 14.85
CA ASP A 151 13.22 -19.44 16.00
C ASP A 151 14.52 -18.61 15.90
N GLU A 152 15.09 -18.49 14.70
CA GLU A 152 16.25 -17.62 14.44
C GLU A 152 15.92 -16.13 14.67
N LEU A 153 14.71 -15.68 14.31
CA LEU A 153 14.24 -14.32 14.63
C LEU A 153 14.08 -14.11 16.14
N ALA A 154 13.58 -15.12 16.86
CA ALA A 154 13.43 -15.09 18.31
C ALA A 154 14.78 -14.98 19.02
N GLU A 155 15.81 -15.67 18.51
CA GLU A 155 17.19 -15.53 19.00
C GLU A 155 17.77 -14.15 18.67
N TYR A 156 17.59 -13.67 17.43
CA TYR A 156 18.14 -12.39 16.98
C TYR A 156 17.54 -11.18 17.71
N PHE A 157 16.21 -11.16 17.89
CA PHE A 157 15.49 -10.08 18.59
C PHE A 157 15.31 -10.36 20.09
N VAL A 158 15.80 -11.50 20.58
CA VAL A 158 15.84 -11.87 22.01
C VAL A 158 14.43 -11.90 22.64
N PHE A 159 13.51 -12.67 22.04
CA PHE A 159 12.18 -12.92 22.59
C PHE A 159 11.88 -14.42 22.73
N ASP A 160 10.85 -14.76 23.50
CA ASP A 160 10.41 -16.15 23.70
C ASP A 160 9.39 -16.55 22.62
N ALA A 161 9.80 -17.38 21.66
CA ALA A 161 8.96 -17.83 20.54
C ALA A 161 7.67 -18.56 20.97
N LYS A 162 7.58 -19.04 22.21
CA LYS A 162 6.36 -19.67 22.76
C LYS A 162 5.37 -18.66 23.30
N LYS A 163 5.85 -17.51 23.76
CA LYS A 163 5.01 -16.44 24.35
C LYS A 163 4.65 -15.37 23.34
N TYR A 164 5.50 -15.18 22.35
CA TYR A 164 5.29 -14.25 21.26
C TYR A 164 5.22 -15.08 20.00
N THR A 165 4.00 -15.35 19.53
CA THR A 165 3.78 -16.25 18.40
C THR A 165 4.04 -15.54 17.06
N LEU A 166 4.22 -16.31 16.00
CA LEU A 166 4.55 -15.76 14.67
C LEU A 166 3.51 -14.73 14.18
N ASP A 167 2.23 -15.00 14.41
CA ASP A 167 1.14 -14.10 14.06
C ASP A 167 1.14 -12.82 14.90
N GLU A 168 1.45 -12.89 16.20
CA GLU A 168 1.61 -11.71 17.06
C GLU A 168 2.82 -10.87 16.63
N PHE A 169 3.96 -11.50 16.37
CA PHE A 169 5.19 -10.83 15.91
C PHE A 169 4.97 -10.06 14.62
N PHE A 170 4.41 -10.71 13.59
CA PHE A 170 4.13 -10.03 12.32
C PHE A 170 2.96 -9.04 12.44
N GLY A 171 2.02 -9.28 13.37
CA GLY A 171 0.94 -8.36 13.70
C GLY A 171 1.48 -7.03 14.24
N ASP A 172 2.36 -7.08 15.23
CA ASP A 172 3.00 -5.89 15.79
C ASP A 172 3.89 -5.19 14.76
N LEU A 173 4.68 -5.94 13.98
CA LEU A 173 5.52 -5.35 12.95
C LEU A 173 4.68 -4.65 11.86
N LYS A 174 3.54 -5.24 11.48
CA LYS A 174 2.57 -4.62 10.59
C LYS A 174 2.04 -3.32 11.19
N THR A 175 1.58 -3.35 12.44
CA THR A 175 1.05 -2.17 13.13
C THR A 175 2.11 -1.06 13.22
N PHE A 176 3.34 -1.40 13.59
CA PHE A 176 4.44 -0.43 13.62
C PHE A 176 4.70 0.18 12.23
N LYS A 177 4.75 -0.64 11.17
CA LYS A 177 4.93 -0.17 9.79
C LYS A 177 3.84 0.83 9.40
N GLU A 178 2.57 0.50 9.65
CA GLU A 178 1.44 1.38 9.35
C GLU A 178 1.50 2.69 10.13
N GLN A 179 1.81 2.62 11.43
CA GLN A 179 1.96 3.80 12.27
C GLN A 179 3.14 4.67 11.84
N PHE A 180 4.26 4.09 11.41
CA PHE A 180 5.43 4.82 10.93
C PHE A 180 5.10 5.60 9.65
N VAL A 181 4.47 4.93 8.67
CA VAL A 181 4.04 5.57 7.40
C VAL A 181 3.06 6.71 7.68
N ALA A 182 2.09 6.50 8.59
CA ALA A 182 1.14 7.53 8.99
C ALA A 182 1.84 8.74 9.62
N ALA A 183 2.72 8.50 10.61
CA ALA A 183 3.45 9.55 11.31
C ALA A 183 4.38 10.36 10.37
N HIS A 184 5.09 9.67 9.46
CA HIS A 184 5.89 10.34 8.44
C HIS A 184 5.03 11.21 7.52
N GLY A 185 3.90 10.68 7.04
CA GLY A 185 2.95 11.46 6.22
C GLY A 185 2.34 12.66 6.96
N GLU A 186 2.09 12.53 8.26
CA GLU A 186 1.64 13.63 9.13
C GLU A 186 2.71 14.72 9.28
N ASN A 187 3.98 14.35 9.46
CA ASN A 187 5.10 15.29 9.51
C ASN A 187 5.24 16.09 8.22
N VAL A 188 5.17 15.43 7.06
CA VAL A 188 5.25 16.10 5.74
C VAL A 188 4.10 17.10 5.59
N ARG A 189 2.87 16.67 5.87
CA ARG A 189 1.67 17.55 5.81
C ARG A 189 1.77 18.74 6.77
N ALA A 190 2.28 18.53 7.99
CA ALA A 190 2.46 19.59 8.97
C ALA A 190 3.49 20.63 8.51
N ARG A 191 4.61 20.17 7.92
CA ARG A 191 5.66 21.03 7.35
C ARG A 191 5.13 21.88 6.20
N GLU A 192 4.43 21.28 5.24
CA GLU A 192 3.80 21.98 4.11
C GLU A 192 2.79 23.04 4.56
N LEU A 193 1.97 22.73 5.59
CA LEU A 193 0.99 23.66 6.13
C LEU A 193 1.67 24.85 6.85
N GLU A 194 2.75 24.60 7.59
CA GLU A 194 3.52 25.66 8.24
C GLU A 194 4.15 26.59 7.19
N GLU A 195 4.80 26.03 6.16
CA GLU A 195 5.38 26.82 5.07
C GLU A 195 4.34 27.68 4.35
N LYS A 196 3.15 27.13 4.09
CA LYS A 196 2.03 27.89 3.50
C LYS A 196 1.59 29.03 4.42
N ARG A 197 1.44 28.76 5.72
CA ARG A 197 1.03 29.77 6.71
C ARG A 197 2.06 30.90 6.82
N GLN A 198 3.34 30.58 6.76
CA GLN A 198 4.41 31.59 6.77
C GLN A 198 4.36 32.46 5.52
N ARG A 199 4.18 31.86 4.33
CA ARG A 199 4.02 32.61 3.08
C ARG A 199 2.80 33.53 3.10
N ASP A 200 1.67 33.08 3.66
CA ASP A 200 0.45 33.88 3.75
C ASP A 200 0.60 35.03 4.77
N LYS A 201 1.26 34.80 5.91
CA LYS A 201 1.62 35.85 6.88
C LYS A 201 2.54 36.90 6.26
N GLU A 202 3.56 36.48 5.51
CA GLU A 202 4.49 37.38 4.84
C GLU A 202 3.78 38.21 3.76
N ARG A 203 2.86 37.61 2.99
CA ARG A 203 2.01 38.31 2.02
C ARG A 203 1.10 39.34 2.67
N LEU A 204 0.48 38.98 3.79
CA LEU A 204 -0.40 39.91 4.52
C LEU A 204 0.40 41.07 5.14
N ALA A 205 1.59 40.80 5.71
CA ALA A 205 2.48 41.83 6.23
C ALA A 205 2.93 42.80 5.13
N LYS A 206 3.35 42.28 3.97
CA LYS A 206 3.71 43.09 2.79
C LYS A 206 2.52 43.93 2.28
N LYS A 207 1.31 43.36 2.28
CA LYS A 207 0.09 44.09 1.87
C LYS A 207 -0.28 45.19 2.87
N LYS A 208 -0.14 44.95 4.18
CA LYS A 208 -0.38 45.96 5.22
C LYS A 208 0.62 47.13 5.13
N GLN A 209 1.92 46.85 4.95
CA GLN A 209 2.93 47.90 4.74
C GLN A 209 2.62 48.76 3.51
N LEU A 210 2.15 48.18 2.40
CA LEU A 210 1.83 48.94 1.20
C LEU A 210 0.59 49.85 1.38
N VAL A 211 -0.40 49.42 2.18
CA VAL A 211 -1.58 50.24 2.50
C VAL A 211 -1.22 51.38 3.45
N ASP A 212 -0.34 51.14 4.43
CA ASP A 212 0.11 52.16 5.39
C ASP A 212 0.86 53.32 4.71
N ILE A 213 1.74 53.02 3.75
CA ILE A 213 2.41 54.02 2.89
C ILE A 213 1.38 54.83 2.07
N SER A 214 0.30 54.19 1.61
CA SER A 214 -0.74 54.89 0.85
C SER A 214 -1.63 55.78 1.72
N SER A 215 -1.96 55.38 2.95
CA SER A 215 -2.74 56.21 3.88
C SER A 215 -1.93 57.35 4.49
N ALA A 216 -0.60 57.20 4.60
CA ALA A 216 0.29 58.27 5.01
C ALA A 216 0.33 59.43 3.99
N GLN A 217 -0.11 59.23 2.73
CA GLN A 217 -0.22 60.32 1.76
C GLN A 217 -1.33 61.33 2.10
N ASP A 218 -2.29 60.96 2.97
CA ASP A 218 -3.49 61.76 3.26
C ASP A 218 -3.41 62.58 4.59
N GLN A 219 -2.28 62.54 5.32
CA GLN A 219 -2.07 63.31 6.55
C GLN A 219 -0.84 64.23 6.48
N GLU A 220 -1.00 65.43 7.05
CA GLU A 220 0.01 66.50 7.18
C GLU A 220 1.20 66.02 8.05
N GLY A 221 2.15 65.33 7.41
CA GLY A 221 3.25 64.59 8.04
C GLY A 221 3.75 63.40 7.20
N GLY A 222 2.99 62.99 6.18
CA GLY A 222 3.36 61.93 5.23
C GLY A 222 4.58 62.19 4.37
N MET A 223 4.99 63.45 4.24
CA MET A 223 6.11 63.88 3.39
C MET A 223 7.47 63.34 3.89
N ASP A 224 7.69 63.29 5.20
CA ASP A 224 8.94 62.77 5.77
C ASP A 224 9.03 61.25 5.64
N SER A 225 7.91 60.54 5.84
CA SER A 225 7.83 59.10 5.58
C SER A 225 8.06 58.77 4.10
N LEU A 226 7.58 59.61 3.18
CA LEU A 226 7.86 59.47 1.74
C LEU A 226 9.33 59.75 1.41
N LEU A 227 9.95 60.78 2.00
CA LEU A 227 11.36 61.08 1.82
C LEU A 227 12.25 59.95 2.36
N GLU A 228 11.89 59.34 3.48
CA GLU A 228 12.58 58.18 4.02
C GLU A 228 12.39 56.93 3.16
N ALA A 229 11.18 56.69 2.62
CA ALA A 229 10.93 55.60 1.67
C ALA A 229 11.65 55.79 0.32
N LEU A 230 11.82 57.03 -0.14
CA LEU A 230 12.60 57.40 -1.32
C LEU A 230 14.11 57.24 -1.07
N LYS A 231 14.59 57.65 0.11
CA LYS A 231 16.00 57.54 0.52
C LYS A 231 16.44 56.10 0.79
N THR A 232 15.55 55.28 1.32
CA THR A 232 15.77 53.83 1.57
C THR A 232 15.52 52.97 0.33
N GLY A 233 15.01 53.55 -0.76
CA GLY A 233 14.73 52.84 -2.02
C GLY A 233 13.52 51.91 -1.98
N SER A 234 12.77 51.90 -0.89
CA SER A 234 11.59 51.02 -0.70
C SER A 234 10.36 51.49 -1.50
N ALA A 235 10.25 52.80 -1.78
CA ALA A 235 9.14 53.39 -2.55
C ALA A 235 9.05 52.92 -4.01
N PHE A 236 10.15 52.44 -4.60
CA PHE A 236 10.21 52.05 -6.01
C PHE A 236 10.17 50.53 -6.26
N SER A 237 10.05 49.71 -5.21
CA SER A 237 10.27 48.26 -5.34
C SER A 237 9.09 47.45 -5.94
N HIS A 238 8.10 48.08 -6.58
CA HIS A 238 6.99 47.33 -7.16
C HIS A 238 6.50 47.83 -8.54
N LYS A 239 7.14 47.33 -9.61
CA LYS A 239 6.49 46.66 -10.77
C LYS A 239 7.45 46.53 -11.96
N GLN A 240 8.21 45.44 -12.00
CA GLN A 240 8.38 44.74 -13.28
C GLN A 240 7.54 43.47 -13.24
N ARG A 241 6.25 43.61 -13.57
CA ARG A 241 5.52 42.49 -14.19
C ARG A 241 6.20 42.23 -15.53
N ARG A 242 7.20 41.37 -15.57
CA ARG A 242 7.67 40.75 -16.81
C ARG A 242 6.48 40.00 -17.41
N ARG A 243 5.80 40.62 -18.39
CA ARG A 243 4.98 39.88 -19.35
C ARG A 243 5.91 38.92 -20.09
N PRO A 244 5.53 37.65 -20.32
CA PRO A 244 6.30 36.81 -21.24
C PRO A 244 6.26 37.45 -22.62
N GLN A 245 7.44 37.74 -23.15
CA GLN A 245 7.64 38.26 -24.49
C GLN A 245 7.29 37.15 -25.48
N ARG A 246 6.14 37.29 -26.17
CA ARG A 246 5.81 36.48 -27.34
C ARG A 246 6.80 36.84 -28.45
N THR A 247 7.73 35.94 -28.74
CA THR A 247 8.53 35.98 -29.96
C THR A 247 7.61 35.73 -31.16
N ALA A 248 7.49 36.71 -32.04
CA ALA A 248 6.85 36.55 -33.35
C ALA A 248 7.91 36.16 -34.37
N GLY A 249 7.70 35.02 -35.05
CA GLY A 249 8.48 34.58 -36.19
C GLY A 249 7.89 33.31 -36.81
N ALA A 250 7.29 33.47 -38.01
CA ALA A 250 6.70 32.47 -38.91
C ALA A 250 5.35 31.82 -38.47
N ALA A 251 4.28 31.73 -39.25
CA ALA A 251 4.09 31.93 -40.70
C ALA A 251 2.64 32.34 -41.02
N LYS A 252 2.48 32.90 -42.21
CA LYS A 252 1.27 33.36 -42.91
C LYS A 252 0.14 32.33 -42.96
N ALA A 253 -1.12 32.79 -42.87
CA ALA A 253 -2.16 32.52 -43.87
C ALA A 253 -3.35 33.49 -43.68
N GLN A 254 -3.77 34.11 -44.78
CA GLN A 254 -4.66 35.26 -44.87
C GLN A 254 -6.14 34.91 -44.67
N LEU A 255 -6.87 35.82 -44.03
CA LEU A 255 -8.33 35.90 -44.02
C LEU A 255 -8.82 36.59 -45.30
N ALA A 256 -9.71 35.92 -46.04
CA ALA A 256 -10.63 36.58 -46.95
C ALA A 256 -12.05 36.55 -46.33
N ARG A 257 -12.58 37.75 -46.06
CA ARG A 257 -13.97 37.99 -45.67
C ARG A 257 -14.86 37.98 -46.91
N THR A 258 -16.04 37.37 -46.79
CA THR A 258 -17.20 37.78 -47.58
C THR A 258 -18.43 37.85 -46.67
N ARG A 259 -19.09 39.01 -46.70
CA ARG A 259 -20.37 39.33 -46.03
C ARG A 259 -21.51 38.68 -46.82
N SER A 260 -22.59 38.26 -46.15
CA SER A 260 -23.92 38.91 -46.25
C SER A 260 -25.09 38.06 -45.72
N ARG A 261 -26.00 38.75 -45.02
CA ARG A 261 -27.47 38.61 -44.96
C ARG A 261 -28.10 37.25 -44.58
N GLY A 262 -28.87 37.25 -43.47
CA GLY A 262 -30.02 36.33 -43.28
C GLY A 262 -31.22 36.75 -44.16
N PRO A 263 -32.45 36.19 -44.00
CA PRO A 263 -32.98 35.39 -42.88
C PRO A 263 -33.76 34.10 -43.31
N GLY A 264 -34.26 33.33 -42.34
CA GLY A 264 -35.53 32.59 -42.51
C GLY A 264 -35.57 31.10 -42.09
N THR A 265 -36.49 30.80 -41.15
CA THR A 265 -37.37 29.59 -41.06
C THR A 265 -36.71 28.21 -40.90
N MET A 266 -36.80 27.55 -39.74
CA MET A 266 -37.91 26.73 -39.18
C MET A 266 -37.62 25.23 -39.29
N PHE A 267 -38.05 24.51 -38.26
CA PHE A 267 -38.42 23.10 -38.23
C PHE A 267 -37.35 22.02 -37.93
N THR A 268 -37.46 21.50 -36.69
CA THR A 268 -37.57 20.08 -36.27
C THR A 268 -36.62 19.02 -36.82
N GLY A 269 -36.16 18.12 -35.93
CA GLY A 269 -35.68 16.81 -36.36
C GLY A 269 -34.88 16.08 -35.31
N ASP A 270 -35.58 15.26 -34.55
CA ASP A 270 -35.12 14.38 -33.48
C ASP A 270 -34.34 13.16 -34.02
N MET A 271 -33.79 12.38 -33.08
CA MET A 271 -33.33 10.98 -33.16
C MET A 271 -31.90 10.66 -33.61
N ASN A 272 -31.09 10.43 -32.58
CA ASN A 272 -30.00 9.45 -32.53
C ASN A 272 -30.41 8.09 -33.13
N HIS A 273 -29.63 7.58 -34.07
CA HIS A 273 -29.66 6.18 -34.51
C HIS A 273 -28.37 5.47 -34.09
N VAL A 274 -28.55 4.37 -33.34
CA VAL A 274 -27.51 3.48 -32.84
C VAL A 274 -27.37 2.31 -33.82
N ASP A 275 -26.24 2.20 -34.50
CA ASP A 275 -25.95 1.07 -35.37
C ASP A 275 -25.32 -0.10 -34.57
N ARG A 276 -26.11 -1.17 -34.38
CA ARG A 276 -25.63 -2.51 -34.02
C ARG A 276 -25.60 -3.37 -35.28
N ARG A 277 -24.44 -3.92 -35.64
CA ARG A 277 -24.33 -4.97 -36.67
C ARG A 277 -24.28 -6.37 -36.05
N PRO A 278 -24.96 -7.38 -36.62
CA PRO A 278 -24.97 -8.74 -36.11
C PRO A 278 -23.88 -9.64 -36.72
N ILE A 279 -23.61 -10.71 -35.97
CA ILE A 279 -22.69 -11.82 -36.22
C ILE A 279 -23.28 -12.76 -37.28
N ALA A 280 -22.48 -13.16 -38.26
CA ALA A 280 -22.78 -14.28 -39.17
C ALA A 280 -21.81 -15.43 -38.91
N GLN A 281 -22.39 -16.62 -38.68
CA GLN A 281 -21.72 -17.91 -38.65
C GLN A 281 -21.26 -18.30 -40.06
N MET A 282 -20.11 -18.97 -40.17
CA MET A 282 -19.85 -19.89 -41.27
C MET A 282 -19.18 -21.17 -40.73
N SER A 283 -19.81 -22.26 -41.15
CA SER A 283 -19.43 -23.67 -41.31
C SER A 283 -18.09 -24.19 -40.80
#